data_AF-A0AAD4B9Z8-F1
#
_entry.id   AF-A0AAD4B9Z8-F1
#
_cell.length_a   1.000
_cell.length_b   1.000
_cell.length_c   1.000
_cell.angle_alpha   90.00
_cell.angle_beta   90.00
_cell.angle_gamma   90.00
#
_symmetry.space_group_name_H-M   'P 1'
#
loop_
_entity.id
_entity.type
_entity.pdbx_description
1 polymer ?
#
loop_
_entity_poly.entity_id
_entity_poly.type
_entity_poly.pdbx_seq_one_letter_code
_entity_poly.pdbx_strand_id
1 'polypeptide(L)'
;ATASSEHNPSTIEEQQGLLQPEQPMSSNATKPENREGDASAKVIVWGAFALSTWVFHRLFQSLSTGSFTCAPYIEVVGLQRHQIVMICVDVPLILAGTGAILLQKNSHSAPHFTTWHGISTFSITATGIIVQALVGGSIVWFGGAAWGGGMKAKLVWKYHRLLGNILCPVLLFTAHLGGGWSFWSTGNSDSFFRLLAFSIAPFVILAGVYSRIR
;
A
#
# COMPACT_ATOMS: atom_id res chain seq x y z
N ALA A 1 70.39 25.02 -21.10
CA ALA A 1 69.26 25.92 -21.42
C ALA A 1 68.12 25.56 -20.49
N THR A 2 67.96 26.34 -19.42
CA THR A 2 66.98 26.19 -18.35
C THR A 2 65.73 27.00 -18.72
N ALA A 3 64.59 26.35 -18.88
CA ALA A 3 63.31 27.01 -19.11
C ALA A 3 62.55 27.08 -17.77
N SER A 4 62.38 28.30 -17.27
CA SER A 4 61.59 28.66 -16.09
C SER A 4 60.12 28.75 -16.46
N SER A 5 59.29 27.94 -15.82
CA SER A 5 57.82 27.96 -15.92
C SER A 5 57.26 28.96 -14.91
N GLU A 6 56.80 30.12 -15.36
CA GLU A 6 56.06 31.08 -14.56
C GLU A 6 54.66 30.53 -14.19
N HIS A 7 54.43 30.38 -12.90
CA HIS A 7 53.15 29.99 -12.31
C HIS A 7 52.34 31.27 -12.05
N ASN A 8 51.21 31.45 -12.74
CA ASN A 8 50.32 32.60 -12.61
C ASN A 8 49.23 32.34 -11.54
N PRO A 9 49.26 32.99 -10.36
CA PRO A 9 48.39 32.66 -9.23
C PRO A 9 47.02 33.39 -9.25
N SER A 10 46.65 34.11 -10.30
CA SER A 10 45.47 35.00 -10.26
C SER A 10 44.10 34.33 -10.44
N THR A 11 44.02 33.01 -10.61
CA THR A 11 42.74 32.33 -10.97
C THR A 11 41.93 31.77 -9.81
N ILE A 12 42.40 31.86 -8.55
CA ILE A 12 41.71 31.23 -7.40
C ILE A 12 40.73 32.18 -6.71
N GLU A 13 40.97 33.50 -6.71
CA GLU A 13 40.10 34.43 -5.98
C GLU A 13 38.77 34.72 -6.69
N GLU A 14 38.67 34.54 -8.01
CA GLU A 14 37.44 34.82 -8.76
C GLU A 14 36.35 33.73 -8.59
N GLN A 15 36.71 32.52 -8.12
CA GLN A 15 35.73 31.48 -7.80
C GLN A 15 35.15 31.55 -6.39
N GLN A 16 35.72 32.35 -5.48
CA GLN A 16 35.20 32.47 -4.10
C GLN A 16 34.05 33.48 -3.95
N GLY A 17 33.79 34.31 -4.97
CA GLY A 17 32.70 35.30 -4.96
C GLY A 17 31.30 34.77 -5.28
N LEU A 18 31.16 33.49 -5.65
CA LEU A 18 29.88 32.88 -6.07
C LEU A 18 29.23 31.96 -5.02
N LEU A 19 29.85 31.81 -3.85
CA LEU A 19 29.23 31.15 -2.70
C LEU A 19 28.46 32.20 -1.89
N GLN A 20 27.33 32.65 -2.42
CA GLN A 20 26.36 33.35 -1.57
C GLN A 20 25.97 32.37 -0.44
N PRO A 21 26.04 32.79 0.84
CA PRO A 21 25.58 31.96 1.93
C PRO A 21 24.12 31.64 1.67
N GLU A 22 23.78 30.35 1.53
CA GLU A 22 22.41 29.89 1.44
C GLU A 22 21.63 30.57 2.57
N GLN A 23 20.76 31.50 2.19
CA GLN A 23 19.81 32.08 3.13
C GLN A 23 19.06 30.91 3.76
N PRO A 24 19.08 30.75 5.10
CA PRO A 24 18.36 29.67 5.74
C PRO A 24 16.91 29.81 5.32
N MET A 25 16.46 28.86 4.47
CA MET A 25 15.13 28.87 3.90
C MET A 25 14.16 28.85 5.09
N SER A 26 13.59 30.02 5.38
CA SER A 26 12.70 30.24 6.51
C SER A 26 11.60 29.19 6.47
N SER A 27 11.69 28.21 7.36
CA SER A 27 10.80 27.06 7.45
C SER A 27 9.41 27.40 7.99
N ASN A 28 9.10 28.70 8.11
CA ASN A 28 7.78 29.23 8.45
C ASN A 28 6.83 29.21 7.24
N ALA A 29 6.86 28.14 6.44
CA ALA A 29 5.76 27.82 5.55
C ALA A 29 4.57 27.42 6.45
N THR A 30 3.83 28.44 6.89
CA THR A 30 2.53 28.25 7.53
C THR A 30 1.68 27.42 6.59
N LYS A 31 1.41 26.18 7.01
CA LYS A 31 0.52 25.29 6.28
C LYS A 31 -0.80 26.04 6.13
N PRO A 32 -1.31 26.27 4.90
CA PRO A 32 -2.59 26.95 4.73
C PRO A 32 -3.68 26.05 5.28
N GLU A 33 -4.01 26.23 6.57
CA GLU A 33 -5.10 25.52 7.21
C GLU A 33 -6.43 25.92 6.54
N ASN A 34 -7.37 24.98 6.39
CA ASN A 34 -8.71 25.17 5.80
C ASN A 34 -8.85 25.33 4.27
N ARG A 35 -8.06 24.64 3.45
CA ARG A 35 -8.48 24.42 2.05
C ARG A 35 -9.62 23.39 1.99
N GLU A 36 -10.67 23.63 1.21
CA GLU A 36 -11.82 22.71 1.06
C GLU A 36 -11.40 21.27 0.69
N GLY A 37 -10.29 21.11 -0.02
CA GLY A 37 -9.71 19.81 -0.36
C GLY A 37 -9.23 19.01 0.86
N ASP A 38 -8.82 19.66 1.95
CA ASP A 38 -8.32 18.98 3.16
C ASP A 38 -9.46 18.31 3.93
N ALA A 39 -10.65 18.90 3.95
CA ALA A 39 -11.82 18.29 4.58
C ALA A 39 -12.26 17.04 3.81
N SER A 40 -12.32 17.14 2.47
CA SER A 40 -12.66 16.00 1.59
C SER A 40 -11.62 14.88 1.68
N ALA A 41 -10.33 15.22 1.67
CA ALA A 41 -9.25 14.25 1.85
C ALA A 41 -9.29 13.59 3.23
N LYS A 42 -9.59 14.34 4.29
CA LYS A 42 -9.81 13.77 5.63
C LYS A 42 -10.98 12.80 5.63
N VAL A 43 -12.13 13.16 5.07
CA VAL A 43 -13.31 12.28 5.03
C VAL A 43 -13.04 11.01 4.22
N ILE A 44 -12.37 11.11 3.07
CA ILE A 44 -12.06 9.95 2.23
C ILE A 44 -11.00 9.07 2.88
N VAL A 45 -9.96 9.65 3.47
CA VAL A 45 -8.93 8.86 4.15
C VAL A 45 -9.48 8.27 5.43
N TRP A 46 -10.19 9.02 6.27
CA TRP A 46 -10.87 8.46 7.45
C TRP A 46 -11.97 7.45 7.08
N GLY A 47 -12.63 7.60 5.94
CA GLY A 47 -13.55 6.60 5.39
C GLY A 47 -12.82 5.33 4.98
N ALA A 48 -11.72 5.44 4.22
CA ALA A 48 -10.86 4.32 3.85
C ALA A 48 -10.19 3.68 5.09
N PHE A 49 -9.97 4.44 6.15
CA PHE A 49 -9.33 4.05 7.40
C PHE A 49 -10.32 3.41 8.39
N ALA A 50 -11.51 3.96 8.54
CA ALA A 50 -12.61 3.36 9.28
C ALA A 50 -13.05 2.07 8.59
N LEU A 51 -13.02 1.99 7.26
CA LEU A 51 -13.16 0.71 6.56
C LEU A 51 -11.87 -0.13 6.61
N SER A 52 -10.69 0.41 6.85
CA SER A 52 -9.51 -0.42 7.18
C SER A 52 -9.64 -1.14 8.53
N THR A 53 -10.62 -0.77 9.39
CA THR A 53 -11.02 -1.65 10.50
C THR A 53 -11.63 -2.97 10.01
N TRP A 54 -11.94 -3.13 8.71
CA TRP A 54 -12.09 -4.43 8.04
C TRP A 54 -10.77 -5.20 7.87
N VAL A 55 -9.67 -4.76 8.48
CA VAL A 55 -8.61 -5.64 9.00
C VAL A 55 -9.21 -6.80 9.83
N PHE A 56 -10.32 -6.57 10.52
CA PHE A 56 -11.14 -7.61 11.13
C PHE A 56 -11.82 -8.53 10.10
N HIS A 57 -12.03 -8.10 8.84
CA HIS A 57 -12.54 -8.96 7.77
C HIS A 57 -11.60 -10.10 7.44
N ARG A 58 -10.27 -9.90 7.33
CA ARG A 58 -9.35 -11.03 7.11
C ARG A 58 -9.35 -11.99 8.29
N LEU A 59 -9.53 -11.48 9.53
CA LEU A 59 -9.80 -12.32 10.69
C LEU A 59 -11.13 -13.08 10.56
N PHE A 60 -12.22 -12.45 10.08
CA PHE A 60 -13.51 -13.10 9.82
C PHE A 60 -13.50 -14.06 8.62
N GLN A 61 -12.72 -13.80 7.57
CA GLN A 61 -12.49 -14.70 6.43
C GLN A 61 -11.63 -15.89 6.87
N SER A 62 -10.58 -15.67 7.67
CA SER A 62 -9.80 -16.75 8.26
C SER A 62 -10.64 -17.58 9.26
N LEU A 63 -11.53 -16.96 10.05
CA LEU A 63 -12.51 -17.64 10.91
C LEU A 63 -13.53 -18.43 10.09
N SER A 64 -14.08 -17.87 9.01
CA SER A 64 -15.07 -18.55 8.17
C SER A 64 -14.49 -19.71 7.38
N THR A 65 -13.20 -19.65 7.03
CA THR A 65 -12.51 -20.71 6.27
C THR A 65 -11.91 -21.78 7.19
N GLY A 66 -11.76 -21.50 8.48
CA GLY A 66 -11.06 -22.37 9.45
C GLY A 66 -11.94 -23.26 10.33
N SER A 67 -13.19 -22.89 10.59
CA SER A 67 -14.02 -23.63 11.57
C SER A 67 -14.72 -24.89 11.02
N PHE A 68 -14.49 -25.30 9.78
CA PHE A 68 -15.42 -26.21 9.10
C PHE A 68 -14.77 -27.23 8.13
N THR A 69 -13.81 -28.02 8.60
CA THR A 69 -13.08 -28.98 7.77
C THR A 69 -13.74 -30.34 7.57
N CYS A 70 -15.05 -30.48 7.77
CA CYS A 70 -15.72 -31.80 7.70
C CYS A 70 -16.82 -31.92 6.64
N ALA A 71 -17.18 -30.87 5.90
CA ALA A 71 -18.24 -30.95 4.89
C ALA A 71 -17.91 -30.16 3.60
N PRO A 72 -18.03 -30.78 2.39
CA PRO A 72 -17.75 -30.12 1.10
C PRO A 72 -18.67 -28.92 0.82
N TYR A 73 -19.86 -28.91 1.41
CA TYR A 73 -20.79 -27.78 1.38
C TYR A 73 -20.17 -26.48 1.89
N ILE A 74 -19.26 -26.55 2.86
CA ILE A 74 -18.73 -25.37 3.54
C ILE A 74 -17.57 -24.73 2.75
N GLU A 75 -16.88 -25.49 1.89
CA GLU A 75 -15.85 -24.96 0.99
C GLU A 75 -16.45 -24.02 -0.08
N VAL A 76 -17.62 -24.38 -0.63
CA VAL A 76 -18.33 -23.56 -1.62
C VAL A 76 -18.80 -22.25 -1.01
N VAL A 77 -19.36 -22.29 0.21
CA VAL A 77 -19.77 -21.09 0.95
C VAL A 77 -18.57 -20.20 1.28
N GLY A 78 -17.43 -20.80 1.65
CA GLY A 78 -16.18 -20.08 1.90
C GLY A 78 -15.68 -19.35 0.66
N LEU A 79 -15.67 -20.02 -0.50
CA LEU A 79 -15.29 -19.42 -1.78
C LEU A 79 -16.21 -18.26 -2.17
N GLN A 80 -17.54 -18.44 -2.06
CA GLN A 80 -18.51 -17.41 -2.40
C GLN A 80 -18.32 -16.15 -1.53
N ARG A 81 -18.13 -16.33 -0.22
CA ARG A 81 -17.84 -15.21 0.70
C ARG A 81 -16.54 -14.50 0.32
N HIS A 82 -15.49 -15.26 0.03
CA HIS A 82 -14.21 -14.68 -0.40
C HIS A 82 -14.39 -13.83 -1.68
N GLN A 83 -15.10 -14.34 -2.69
CA GLN A 83 -15.35 -13.60 -3.94
C GLN A 83 -16.16 -12.32 -3.71
N ILE A 84 -17.27 -12.40 -2.96
CA ILE A 84 -18.11 -11.23 -2.66
C ILE A 84 -17.29 -10.15 -1.98
N VAL A 85 -16.48 -10.52 -1.00
CA VAL A 85 -15.71 -9.53 -0.24
C VAL A 85 -14.61 -8.93 -1.10
N MET A 86 -13.87 -9.75 -1.82
CA MET A 86 -12.78 -9.27 -2.67
C MET A 86 -13.31 -8.32 -3.76
N ILE A 87 -14.42 -8.67 -4.40
CA ILE A 87 -14.94 -7.93 -5.57
C ILE A 87 -15.79 -6.74 -5.16
N CYS A 88 -16.66 -6.88 -4.17
CA CYS A 88 -17.61 -5.83 -3.80
C CYS A 88 -17.06 -4.86 -2.75
N VAL A 89 -16.02 -5.26 -2.00
CA VAL A 89 -15.49 -4.46 -0.90
C VAL A 89 -14.01 -4.13 -1.11
N ASP A 90 -13.12 -5.14 -1.10
CA ASP A 90 -11.68 -4.89 -1.04
C ASP A 90 -11.15 -4.18 -2.31
N VAL A 91 -11.46 -4.69 -3.50
CA VAL A 91 -10.99 -4.12 -4.78
C VAL A 91 -11.53 -2.70 -5.01
N PRO A 92 -12.84 -2.41 -4.86
CA PRO A 92 -13.34 -1.05 -4.98
C PRO A 92 -12.70 -0.09 -3.97
N LEU A 93 -12.47 -0.55 -2.74
CA LEU A 93 -11.91 0.30 -1.69
C LEU A 93 -10.44 0.62 -1.93
N ILE A 94 -9.62 -0.35 -2.34
CA ILE A 94 -8.21 -0.08 -2.66
C ILE A 94 -8.08 0.85 -3.87
N LEU A 95 -8.95 0.70 -4.87
CA LEU A 95 -8.99 1.59 -6.03
C LEU A 95 -9.42 3.01 -5.63
N ALA A 96 -10.49 3.15 -4.84
CA ALA A 96 -10.98 4.44 -4.36
C ALA A 96 -9.93 5.16 -3.48
N GLY A 97 -9.34 4.45 -2.52
CA GLY A 97 -8.30 5.01 -1.64
C GLY A 97 -7.05 5.43 -2.40
N THR A 98 -6.56 4.57 -3.31
CA THR A 98 -5.40 4.90 -4.16
C THR A 98 -5.71 6.08 -5.09
N GLY A 99 -6.90 6.08 -5.72
CA GLY A 99 -7.37 7.15 -6.58
C GLY A 99 -7.46 8.49 -5.85
N ALA A 100 -7.98 8.51 -4.63
CA ALA A 100 -8.05 9.71 -3.81
C ALA A 100 -6.67 10.29 -3.49
N ILE A 101 -5.69 9.44 -3.16
CA ILE A 101 -4.29 9.87 -2.93
C ILE A 101 -3.69 10.45 -4.22
N LEU A 102 -3.93 9.82 -5.38
CA LEU A 102 -3.45 10.31 -6.67
C LEU A 102 -4.07 11.66 -7.02
N LEU A 103 -5.39 11.80 -6.87
CA LEU A 103 -6.10 13.07 -7.12
C LEU A 103 -5.59 14.18 -6.20
N GLN A 104 -5.40 13.89 -4.91
CA GLN A 104 -4.86 14.85 -3.95
C GLN A 104 -3.43 15.27 -4.30
N LYS A 105 -2.57 14.34 -4.71
CA LYS A 105 -1.19 14.68 -5.11
C LYS A 105 -1.17 15.49 -6.39
N ASN A 106 -1.99 15.13 -7.38
CA ASN A 106 -2.13 15.88 -8.63
C ASN A 106 -2.61 17.31 -8.39
N SER A 107 -3.59 17.53 -7.52
CA SER A 107 -4.10 18.88 -7.23
C SER A 107 -3.10 19.78 -6.51
N HIS A 108 -2.03 19.21 -5.94
CA HIS A 108 -0.97 19.93 -5.23
C HIS A 108 0.37 19.91 -5.98
N SER A 109 0.40 19.40 -7.23
CA SER A 109 1.64 19.18 -7.98
C SER A 109 2.71 18.44 -7.17
N ALA A 110 2.28 17.57 -6.26
CA ALA A 110 3.17 16.85 -5.36
C ALA A 110 3.81 15.66 -6.09
N PRO A 111 5.08 15.33 -5.81
CA PRO A 111 5.74 14.23 -6.48
C PRO A 111 5.09 12.88 -6.10
N HIS A 112 5.01 11.99 -7.08
CA HIS A 112 4.42 10.66 -6.96
C HIS A 112 5.50 9.60 -6.73
N PHE A 113 5.16 8.54 -5.99
CA PHE A 113 6.01 7.36 -5.80
C PHE A 113 7.45 7.64 -5.32
N THR A 114 7.65 8.69 -4.52
CA THR A 114 8.97 9.06 -3.99
C THR A 114 9.34 8.37 -2.69
N THR A 115 8.39 7.71 -2.03
CA THR A 115 8.61 7.04 -0.74
C THR A 115 8.51 5.53 -0.89
N TRP A 116 9.15 4.79 0.01
CA TRP A 116 8.99 3.33 0.10
C TRP A 116 7.53 2.90 0.20
N HIS A 117 6.70 3.64 0.93
CA HIS A 117 5.26 3.43 0.97
C HIS A 117 4.62 3.63 -0.42
N GLY A 118 4.92 4.73 -1.12
CA GLY A 118 4.36 5.00 -2.44
C GLY A 118 4.75 3.95 -3.49
N ILE A 119 6.02 3.56 -3.53
CA ILE A 119 6.54 2.56 -4.46
C ILE A 119 5.91 1.18 -4.18
N SER A 120 5.90 0.75 -2.92
CA SER A 120 5.31 -0.56 -2.55
C SER A 120 3.78 -0.60 -2.74
N THR A 121 3.09 0.52 -2.53
CA THR A 121 1.63 0.66 -2.74
C THR A 121 1.28 0.44 -4.20
N PHE A 122 1.91 1.18 -5.12
CA PHE A 122 1.52 1.16 -6.52
C PHE A 122 2.03 -0.08 -7.25
N SER A 123 3.32 -0.39 -7.11
CA SER A 123 3.97 -1.42 -7.91
C SER A 123 3.61 -2.84 -7.46
N ILE A 124 3.46 -3.07 -6.15
CA ILE A 124 3.34 -4.43 -5.61
C ILE A 124 1.93 -4.72 -5.10
N THR A 125 1.32 -3.83 -4.32
CA THR A 125 0.06 -4.16 -3.63
C THR A 125 -1.17 -3.83 -4.45
N ALA A 126 -1.33 -2.62 -4.99
CA ALA A 126 -2.48 -2.27 -5.82
C ALA A 126 -2.52 -3.12 -7.11
N THR A 127 -1.42 -3.13 -7.87
CA THR A 127 -1.31 -3.94 -9.08
C THR A 127 -1.41 -5.43 -8.77
N GLY A 128 -0.72 -5.91 -7.73
CA GLY A 128 -0.74 -7.31 -7.33
C GLY A 128 -2.12 -7.78 -6.90
N ILE A 129 -2.90 -6.99 -6.16
CA ILE A 129 -4.27 -7.35 -5.74
C ILE A 129 -5.22 -7.42 -6.93
N ILE A 130 -5.11 -6.50 -7.89
CA ILE A 130 -5.94 -6.53 -9.11
C ILE A 130 -5.60 -7.79 -9.92
N VAL A 131 -4.32 -8.05 -10.17
CA VAL A 131 -3.88 -9.27 -10.88
C VAL A 131 -4.34 -10.52 -10.12
N GLN A 132 -4.20 -10.54 -8.79
CA GLN A 132 -4.62 -11.65 -7.94
C GLN A 132 -6.14 -11.90 -8.07
N ALA A 133 -6.96 -10.85 -8.05
CA ALA A 133 -8.42 -10.95 -8.21
C ALA A 133 -8.79 -11.46 -9.61
N LEU A 134 -8.15 -10.95 -10.67
CA LEU A 134 -8.38 -11.39 -12.05
C LEU A 134 -7.98 -12.86 -12.25
N VAL A 135 -6.79 -13.24 -11.77
CA VAL A 135 -6.32 -14.63 -11.81
C VAL A 135 -7.25 -15.54 -11.01
N GLY A 136 -7.63 -15.13 -9.80
CA GLY A 136 -8.60 -15.86 -8.97
C GLY A 136 -9.92 -16.10 -9.69
N GLY A 137 -10.51 -15.04 -10.26
CA GLY A 137 -11.72 -15.10 -11.07
C GLY A 137 -11.58 -16.03 -12.28
N SER A 138 -10.48 -15.93 -13.02
CA SER A 138 -10.23 -16.76 -14.21
C SER A 138 -10.07 -18.27 -13.91
N ILE A 139 -9.69 -18.63 -12.68
CA ILE A 139 -9.58 -20.03 -12.23
C ILE A 139 -10.95 -20.59 -11.84
N VAL A 140 -11.82 -19.78 -11.24
CA VAL A 140 -13.07 -20.25 -10.63
C VAL A 140 -14.30 -20.06 -11.51
N TRP A 141 -14.33 -19.01 -12.34
CA TRP A 141 -15.46 -18.74 -13.22
C TRP A 141 -15.42 -19.64 -14.45
N PHE A 142 -16.60 -20.02 -14.93
CA PHE A 142 -16.77 -20.91 -16.09
C PHE A 142 -15.96 -22.21 -15.98
N GLY A 143 -15.80 -22.75 -14.76
CA GLY A 143 -15.03 -23.98 -14.51
C GLY A 143 -13.53 -23.87 -14.81
N GLY A 144 -12.97 -22.66 -14.83
CA GLY A 144 -11.55 -22.44 -15.12
C GLY A 144 -11.20 -22.58 -16.61
N ALA A 145 -12.16 -22.34 -17.51
CA ALA A 145 -11.99 -22.47 -18.95
C ALA A 145 -10.80 -21.66 -19.51
N ALA A 146 -10.50 -20.49 -18.93
CA ALA A 146 -9.36 -19.65 -19.29
C ALA A 146 -8.01 -20.37 -19.17
N TRP A 147 -7.93 -21.40 -18.32
CA TRP A 147 -6.72 -22.20 -18.07
C TRP A 147 -6.87 -23.65 -18.54
N GLY A 148 -7.92 -23.97 -19.31
CA GLY A 148 -8.21 -25.32 -19.79
C GLY A 148 -8.93 -26.23 -18.78
N GLY A 149 -9.42 -25.69 -17.67
CA GLY A 149 -10.25 -26.38 -16.69
C GLY A 149 -9.56 -27.47 -15.87
N GLY A 150 -10.33 -28.11 -15.00
CA GLY A 150 -9.94 -29.31 -14.23
C GLY A 150 -8.57 -29.19 -13.54
N MET A 151 -7.66 -30.10 -13.88
CA MET A 151 -6.33 -30.18 -13.25
C MET A 151 -5.42 -28.98 -13.60
N LYS A 152 -5.55 -28.41 -14.81
CA LYS A 152 -4.74 -27.26 -15.23
C LYS A 152 -5.09 -26.01 -14.44
N ALA A 153 -6.39 -25.73 -14.28
CA ALA A 153 -6.88 -24.66 -13.41
C ALA A 153 -6.43 -24.86 -11.95
N LYS A 154 -6.43 -26.11 -11.46
CA LYS A 154 -5.95 -26.46 -10.11
C LYS A 154 -4.45 -26.22 -9.92
N LEU A 155 -3.63 -26.29 -10.97
CA LEU A 155 -2.21 -25.97 -10.89
C LEU A 155 -2.01 -24.46 -10.70
N VAL A 156 -2.74 -23.64 -11.45
CA VAL A 156 -2.72 -22.17 -11.31
C VAL A 156 -3.24 -21.75 -9.93
N TRP A 157 -4.22 -22.46 -9.37
CA TRP A 157 -4.71 -22.23 -8.00
C TRP A 157 -3.61 -22.29 -6.93
N LYS A 158 -2.60 -23.17 -7.09
CA LYS A 158 -1.47 -23.23 -6.14
C LYS A 158 -0.67 -21.93 -6.15
N TYR A 159 -0.39 -21.39 -7.33
CA TYR A 159 0.32 -20.13 -7.48
C TYR A 159 -0.52 -18.95 -7.02
N HIS A 160 -1.81 -18.92 -7.32
CA HIS A 160 -2.74 -17.94 -6.78
C HIS A 160 -2.70 -17.93 -5.24
N ARG A 161 -2.84 -19.10 -4.59
CA ARG A 161 -2.78 -19.19 -3.12
C ARG A 161 -1.44 -18.73 -2.55
N LEU A 162 -0.33 -19.14 -3.16
CA LEU A 162 1.02 -18.73 -2.74
C LEU A 162 1.20 -17.21 -2.85
N LEU A 163 0.83 -16.63 -4.00
CA LEU A 163 0.94 -15.20 -4.23
C LEU A 163 0.07 -14.41 -3.24
N GLY A 164 -1.14 -14.89 -2.93
CA GLY A 164 -2.00 -14.29 -1.91
C GLY A 164 -1.36 -14.28 -0.52
N ASN A 165 -0.66 -15.35 -0.14
CA ASN A 165 0.07 -15.44 1.12
C ASN A 165 1.27 -14.49 1.18
N ILE A 166 1.92 -14.19 0.04
CA ILE A 166 3.02 -13.22 -0.05
C ILE A 166 2.49 -11.78 -0.10
N LEU A 167 1.40 -11.52 -0.83
CA LEU A 167 0.80 -10.20 -0.92
C LEU A 167 0.21 -9.72 0.41
N CYS A 168 -0.27 -10.64 1.25
CA CYS A 168 -0.79 -10.32 2.59
C CYS A 168 0.22 -9.56 3.48
N PRO A 169 1.41 -10.09 3.82
CA PRO A 169 2.39 -9.38 4.63
C PRO A 169 2.90 -8.12 3.95
N VAL A 170 3.05 -8.11 2.62
CA VAL A 170 3.47 -6.90 1.90
C VAL A 170 2.42 -5.79 2.04
N LEU A 171 1.13 -6.11 1.89
CA LEU A 171 0.04 -5.16 2.11
C LEU A 171 0.04 -4.60 3.53
N LEU A 172 0.21 -5.48 4.53
CA LEU A 172 0.27 -5.10 5.93
C LEU A 172 1.48 -4.21 6.24
N PHE A 173 2.62 -4.51 5.64
CA PHE A 173 3.82 -3.68 5.75
C PHE A 173 3.64 -2.32 5.07
N THR A 174 3.04 -2.29 3.87
CA THR A 174 2.71 -1.04 3.18
C THR A 174 1.74 -0.18 4.00
N ALA A 175 0.73 -0.79 4.64
CA ALA A 175 -0.18 -0.11 5.55
C ALA A 175 0.56 0.43 6.79
N HIS A 176 1.48 -0.34 7.35
CA HIS A 176 2.35 0.12 8.45
C HIS A 176 3.17 1.35 8.06
N LEU A 177 3.78 1.37 6.87
CA LEU A 177 4.53 2.55 6.41
C LEU A 177 3.62 3.76 6.15
N GLY A 178 2.45 3.53 5.55
CA GLY A 178 1.50 4.59 5.20
C GLY A 178 0.89 5.26 6.43
N GLY A 179 0.29 4.47 7.32
CA GLY A 179 -0.37 4.99 8.50
C GLY A 179 0.55 5.20 9.70
N GLY A 180 1.55 4.33 9.84
CA GLY A 180 2.51 4.41 10.94
C GLY A 180 3.53 5.52 10.76
N TRP A 181 3.87 5.94 9.53
CA TRP A 181 5.04 6.81 9.31
C TRP A 181 4.88 7.93 8.29
N SER A 182 3.78 7.98 7.52
CA SER A 182 3.63 9.09 6.55
C SER A 182 3.46 10.43 7.24
N PHE A 183 4.00 11.49 6.63
CA PHE A 183 3.80 12.89 7.07
C PHE A 183 2.32 13.26 7.19
N TRP A 184 1.48 12.71 6.31
CA TRP A 184 0.04 12.94 6.38
C TRP A 184 -0.54 12.31 7.64
N SER A 185 -0.22 11.05 7.95
CA SER A 185 -0.77 10.38 9.12
C SER A 185 -0.23 10.98 10.42
N THR A 186 1.06 11.30 10.49
CA THR A 186 1.65 11.96 11.68
C THR A 186 1.02 13.31 11.97
N GLY A 187 0.63 14.06 10.94
CA GLY A 187 -0.01 15.37 11.09
C GLY A 187 -1.52 15.35 11.27
N ASN A 188 -2.19 14.19 11.16
CA ASN A 188 -3.66 14.10 11.20
C ASN A 188 -4.20 13.02 12.16
N SER A 189 -3.34 12.27 12.83
CA SER A 189 -3.77 11.22 13.77
C SER A 189 -2.83 11.11 14.95
N ASP A 190 -3.40 10.80 16.11
CA ASP A 190 -2.66 10.64 17.36
C ASP A 190 -1.77 9.38 17.34
N SER A 191 -0.61 9.49 17.99
CA SER A 191 0.43 8.46 17.98
C SER A 191 -0.03 7.13 18.59
N PHE A 192 -0.91 7.16 19.59
CA PHE A 192 -1.46 5.95 20.20
C PHE A 192 -2.31 5.16 19.20
N PHE A 193 -3.22 5.83 18.49
CA PHE A 193 -4.06 5.17 17.49
C PHE A 193 -3.24 4.63 16.32
N ARG A 194 -2.20 5.36 15.90
CA ARG A 194 -1.29 4.88 14.83
C ARG A 194 -0.55 3.61 15.26
N LEU A 195 -0.04 3.57 16.50
CA LEU A 195 0.62 2.37 17.03
C LEU A 195 -0.31 1.16 17.03
N LEU A 196 -1.53 1.32 17.54
CA LEU A 196 -2.51 0.24 17.58
C LEU A 196 -2.91 -0.22 16.17
N ALA A 197 -3.35 0.71 15.32
CA ALA A 197 -3.94 0.39 14.02
C ALA A 197 -2.92 -0.05 12.98
N PHE A 198 -1.69 0.50 13.01
CA PHE A 198 -0.71 0.27 11.95
C PHE A 198 0.50 -0.54 12.38
N SER A 199 0.70 -0.80 13.67
CA SER A 199 1.76 -1.68 14.13
C SER A 199 1.18 -2.95 14.74
N ILE A 200 0.41 -2.82 15.83
CA ILE A 200 -0.07 -3.99 16.58
C ILE A 200 -1.06 -4.81 15.75
N ALA A 201 -2.08 -4.19 15.16
CA ALA A 201 -3.10 -4.90 14.40
C ALA A 201 -2.51 -5.68 13.20
N PRO A 202 -1.63 -5.12 12.35
CA PRO A 202 -0.95 -5.88 11.30
C PRO A 202 -0.20 -7.12 11.79
N PHE A 203 0.53 -7.04 12.91
CA PHE A 203 1.21 -8.20 13.49
C PHE A 203 0.22 -9.28 13.94
N VAL A 204 -0.86 -8.90 14.61
CA VAL A 204 -1.90 -9.83 15.06
C VAL A 204 -2.57 -10.53 13.88
N ILE A 205 -2.89 -9.80 12.80
CA ILE A 205 -3.45 -10.40 11.58
C ILE A 205 -2.46 -11.40 10.99
N LEU A 206 -1.19 -11.02 10.87
CA LEU A 206 -0.17 -11.87 10.26
C LEU A 206 0.01 -13.17 11.05
N ALA A 207 0.06 -13.08 12.38
CA ALA A 207 0.07 -14.26 13.26
C ALA A 207 -1.21 -15.11 13.10
N GLY A 208 -2.38 -14.47 13.00
CA GLY A 208 -3.66 -15.15 12.79
C GLY A 208 -3.78 -15.84 11.43
N VAL A 209 -3.14 -15.31 10.39
CA VAL A 209 -3.08 -15.92 9.05
C VAL A 209 -2.06 -17.07 9.04
N TYR A 210 -0.86 -16.86 9.56
CA TYR A 210 0.21 -17.87 9.53
C TYR A 210 -0.03 -19.06 10.44
N SER A 211 -0.71 -18.88 11.57
CA SER A 211 -1.17 -20.00 12.41
C SER A 211 -2.12 -20.97 11.69
N ARG A 212 -2.64 -20.61 10.51
CA ARG A 212 -3.58 -21.42 9.72
C ARG A 212 -2.98 -21.97 8.43
N ILE A 213 -1.75 -21.61 8.08
CA ILE A 213 -1.05 -22.23 6.96
C ILE A 213 -0.55 -23.59 7.47
N ARG A 214 -1.21 -24.65 7.01
CA ARG A 214 -0.88 -26.06 7.23
C ARG A 214 -0.90 -26.77 5.89
#